data_AF-A0A397C701-F1
#
_entry.id   AF-A0A397C701-F1
#
_cell.length_a   1.000
_cell.length_b   1.000
_cell.length_c   1.000
_cell.angle_alpha   90.00
_cell.angle_beta   90.00
_cell.angle_gamma   90.00
#
_symmetry.space_group_name_H-M   'P 1'
#
loop_
_entity.id
_entity.type
_entity.pdbx_description
1 polymer ?
#
loop_
_entity_poly.entity_id
_entity_poly.type
_entity_poly.pdbx_seq_one_letter_code
_entity_poly.pdbx_strand_id
1 'polypeptide(L)'
;MIYGGQVDAHDFHKVGFNKDILNSFLAQAGFCNVTTVRSFGLFQDTSDLVFHNKPISLNVIAKACKPGDDVVSVDLPSPTAT
;
A
#
# COMPACT_ATOMS: atom_id res chain seq x y z
N MET A 1 -12.18 7.31 -4.64
CA MET A 1 -12.30 8.63 -3.99
C MET A 1 -11.02 8.88 -3.24
N ILE A 2 -10.30 9.96 -3.55
CA ILE A 2 -8.95 10.15 -3.01
C ILE A 2 -8.93 10.98 -1.71
N TYR A 3 -10.04 11.66 -1.38
CA TYR A 3 -10.17 12.56 -0.22
C TYR A 3 -11.31 12.15 0.76
N GLY A 4 -11.66 10.85 0.80
CA GLY A 4 -12.80 10.34 1.56
C GLY A 4 -14.10 10.41 0.76
N GLY A 5 -15.15 9.76 1.28
CA GLY A 5 -16.49 9.79 0.69
C GLY A 5 -17.33 10.97 1.11
N GLN A 6 -16.91 11.70 2.14
CA GLN A 6 -17.59 12.88 2.69
C GLN A 6 -19.06 12.60 3.05
N VAL A 7 -19.36 11.36 3.45
CA VAL A 7 -20.73 10.96 3.81
C VAL A 7 -21.09 11.32 5.26
N ASP A 8 -20.08 11.54 6.11
CA ASP A 8 -20.23 12.01 7.48
C ASP A 8 -19.02 12.85 7.94
N ALA A 9 -19.06 13.32 9.20
CA ALA A 9 -18.05 14.20 9.79
C ALA A 9 -16.65 13.56 9.94
N HIS A 10 -16.54 12.24 9.90
CA HIS A 10 -15.31 11.48 10.08
C HIS A 10 -14.77 10.90 8.76
N ASP A 11 -15.58 10.83 7.70
CA ASP A 11 -15.20 10.34 6.36
C ASP A 11 -14.47 11.40 5.49
N PHE A 12 -13.42 12.01 6.05
CA PHE A 12 -12.54 12.96 5.36
C PHE A 12 -11.10 12.48 5.34
N HIS A 13 -10.60 12.11 4.16
CA HIS A 13 -9.17 11.85 3.99
C HIS A 13 -8.47 13.16 3.64
N LYS A 14 -7.58 13.64 4.53
CA LYS A 14 -6.88 14.93 4.37
C LYS A 14 -5.74 14.88 3.36
N VAL A 15 -5.33 13.69 2.96
CA VAL A 15 -4.25 13.44 2.01
C VAL A 15 -4.72 12.40 1.01
N GLY A 16 -4.39 12.65 -0.25
CA GLY A 16 -4.62 11.72 -1.35
C GLY A 16 -3.30 11.29 -1.96
N PHE A 17 -3.09 9.98 -2.09
CA PHE A 17 -1.90 9.44 -2.72
C PHE A 17 -2.18 9.06 -4.17
N ASN A 18 -1.37 9.58 -5.08
CA ASN A 18 -1.14 8.97 -6.37
C ASN A 18 0.17 8.16 -6.32
N LYS A 19 0.48 7.45 -7.41
CA LYS A 19 1.69 6.62 -7.50
C LYS A 19 2.97 7.41 -7.24
N ASP A 20 3.08 8.61 -7.78
CA ASP A 20 4.31 9.40 -7.70
C ASP A 20 4.56 9.93 -6.29
N ILE A 21 3.51 10.44 -5.63
CA ILE A 21 3.58 10.91 -4.25
C ILE A 21 3.95 9.75 -3.32
N LEU A 22 3.24 8.62 -3.43
CA LEU A 22 3.52 7.44 -2.59
C LEU A 22 4.94 6.91 -2.83
N ASN A 23 5.38 6.83 -4.10
CA ASN A 23 6.74 6.41 -4.43
C ASN A 23 7.79 7.34 -3.82
N SER A 24 7.54 8.65 -3.80
CA SER A 24 8.47 9.61 -3.20
C SER A 24 8.63 9.38 -1.69
N PHE A 25 7.55 9.07 -0.99
CA PHE A 25 7.58 8.76 0.45
C PHE A 25 8.26 7.41 0.72
N LEU A 26 7.94 6.38 -0.08
CA LEU A 26 8.57 5.06 0.03
C LEU A 26 10.09 5.16 -0.20
N ALA A 27 10.53 5.92 -1.21
CA ALA A 27 11.94 6.14 -1.47
C ALA A 27 12.65 6.88 -0.33
N GLN A 28 12.05 7.95 0.21
CA GLN A 28 12.57 8.66 1.38
C GLN A 28 12.67 7.75 2.62
N ALA A 29 11.73 6.84 2.79
CA ALA A 29 11.73 5.85 3.87
C ALA A 29 12.71 4.67 3.64
N GLY A 30 13.42 4.63 2.50
CA GLY A 30 14.41 3.60 2.21
C GLY A 30 13.85 2.35 1.52
N PHE A 31 12.66 2.41 0.94
CA PHE A 31 12.11 1.35 0.11
C PHE A 31 12.47 1.56 -1.37
N CYS A 32 12.57 0.46 -2.12
CA CYS A 32 12.77 0.47 -3.56
C CYS A 32 11.96 -0.65 -4.24
N ASN A 33 12.09 -0.79 -5.56
CA ASN A 33 11.38 -1.81 -6.37
C ASN A 33 9.85 -1.79 -6.16
N VAL A 34 9.24 -0.60 -6.15
CA VAL A 34 7.81 -0.44 -5.92
C VAL A 34 7.01 -0.95 -7.12
N THR A 35 6.09 -1.88 -6.88
CA THR A 35 5.23 -2.50 -7.90
C THR A 35 3.77 -2.38 -7.48
N THR A 36 2.91 -1.87 -8.37
CA THR A 36 1.46 -1.83 -8.13
C THR A 36 0.86 -3.21 -8.34
N VAL A 37 0.01 -3.65 -7.42
CA VAL A 37 -0.73 -4.91 -7.53
C VAL A 37 -2.23 -4.66 -7.50
N ARG A 38 -3.02 -5.61 -7.97
CA ARG A 38 -4.48 -5.46 -7.99
C ARG A 38 -5.09 -5.57 -6.60
N SER A 39 -4.72 -6.61 -5.86
CA SER A 39 -5.29 -6.98 -4.56
C SER A 39 -4.23 -7.74 -3.75
N PHE A 40 -4.34 -7.66 -2.42
CA PHE A 40 -3.61 -8.52 -1.49
C PHE A 40 -4.46 -9.69 -0.97
N GLY A 41 -5.78 -9.62 -1.10
CA GLY A 41 -6.69 -10.64 -0.56
C GLY A 41 -6.68 -10.78 0.97
N LEU A 42 -6.23 -9.75 1.69
CA LEU A 42 -6.01 -9.81 3.14
C LEU A 42 -7.18 -9.30 3.98
N PHE A 43 -7.99 -8.38 3.44
CA PHE A 43 -9.03 -7.67 4.18
C PHE A 43 -10.35 -7.65 3.42
N GLN A 44 -11.47 -7.62 4.17
CA GLN A 44 -12.81 -7.40 3.65
C GLN A 44 -13.16 -5.91 3.77
N ASP A 45 -12.39 -5.06 3.07
CA ASP A 45 -12.52 -3.60 3.12
C ASP A 45 -12.54 -2.98 1.70
N THR A 46 -12.26 -1.68 1.59
CA THR A 46 -12.27 -0.97 0.30
C THR A 46 -10.98 -1.12 -0.51
N SER A 47 -10.00 -1.91 -0.05
CA SER A 47 -8.72 -2.13 -0.75
C SER A 47 -8.89 -2.71 -2.14
N ASP A 48 -9.97 -3.48 -2.37
CA ASP A 48 -10.29 -4.11 -3.64
C ASP A 48 -11.47 -3.43 -4.38
N LEU A 49 -11.95 -2.28 -3.86
CA LEU A 49 -13.10 -1.58 -4.43
C LEU A 49 -12.76 -1.02 -5.82
N VAL A 50 -13.66 -1.31 -6.77
CA VAL A 50 -13.61 -0.79 -8.14
C VAL A 50 -14.75 0.21 -8.34
N PHE A 51 -14.41 1.41 -8.80
CA PHE A 51 -15.36 2.47 -9.13
C PHE A 51 -15.16 2.89 -10.58
N HIS A 52 -16.24 2.89 -11.38
CA HIS A 52 -16.16 3.11 -12.84
C HIS A 52 -15.04 2.32 -13.53
N ASN A 53 -14.99 1.01 -13.25
CA ASN A 53 -14.00 0.08 -13.83
C ASN A 53 -12.53 0.43 -13.50
N LYS A 54 -12.29 1.27 -12.48
CA LYS A 54 -10.95 1.60 -11.98
C LYS A 54 -10.84 1.21 -10.50
N PRO A 55 -9.79 0.47 -10.10
CA PRO A 55 -9.50 0.29 -8.68
C PRO A 55 -9.20 1.65 -8.07
N ILE A 56 -9.78 1.93 -6.90
CA ILE A 56 -9.59 3.22 -6.22
C ILE A 56 -8.48 3.19 -5.17
N SER A 57 -8.10 2.00 -4.70
CA SER A 57 -6.95 1.82 -3.82
C SER A 57 -5.66 1.77 -4.62
N LEU A 58 -4.60 2.35 -4.07
CA LEU A 58 -3.24 2.26 -4.58
C LEU A 58 -2.49 1.16 -3.83
N ASN A 59 -2.71 -0.09 -4.22
CA ASN A 59 -2.06 -1.26 -3.62
C ASN A 59 -0.64 -1.41 -4.19
N VAL A 60 0.39 -1.40 -3.34
CA VAL A 60 1.80 -1.50 -3.76
C VAL A 60 2.60 -2.47 -2.90
N ILE A 61 3.48 -3.23 -3.55
CA ILE A 61 4.54 -4.01 -2.91
C ILE A 61 5.85 -3.24 -3.10
N ALA A 62 6.63 -3.09 -2.03
CA ALA A 62 7.96 -2.48 -2.09
C ALA A 62 8.96 -3.30 -1.28
N LYS A 63 10.24 -3.23 -1.65
CA LYS A 63 11.35 -3.89 -0.96
C LYS A 63 12.04 -2.90 -0.02
N ALA A 64 12.35 -3.30 1.20
CA ALA A 64 13.26 -2.53 2.06
C ALA A 64 14.68 -2.58 1.46
N CYS A 65 15.23 -1.42 1.11
CA CYS A 65 16.50 -1.30 0.39
C CYS A 65 17.55 -0.49 1.13
N LYS A 66 17.14 0.35 2.09
CA LYS A 66 18.04 0.94 3.07
C LYS A 66 18.43 -0.15 4.08
N PRO A 67 19.73 -0.43 4.27
CA PRO A 67 20.20 -1.25 5.38
C PRO A 67 19.71 -0.63 6.69
N GLY A 68 19.10 -1.44 7.56
CA GLY A 68 18.84 -1.00 8.94
C GLY A 68 20.17 -0.73 9.65
N ASP A 69 20.16 0.16 10.64
CA ASP A 69 21.33 0.36 11.50
C ASP A 69 21.63 -0.92 12.31
N ASP A 70 20.56 -1.68 12.63
CA ASP A 70 20.62 -2.99 13.27
C ASP A 70 20.12 -4.10 12.33
N VAL A 71 20.79 -5.25 12.37
CA VAL A 71 20.35 -6.46 11.66
C VAL A 71 19.22 -7.12 12.44
N VAL A 72 18.02 -7.15 11.87
CA VAL A 72 16.88 -7.91 12.42
C VAL A 72 16.78 -9.24 11.67
N SER A 73 17.01 -10.35 12.37
CA SER A 73 16.73 -11.69 11.85
C SER A 73 15.23 -11.95 11.92
N VAL A 74 14.61 -12.31 10.80
CA VAL A 74 13.19 -12.63 10.73
C VAL A 74 13.05 -14.04 10.15
N ASP A 75 12.53 -14.97 10.95
CA ASP A 75 12.15 -16.30 10.48
C ASP A 75 10.79 -16.21 9.77
N LEU A 76 10.83 -16.23 8.44
CA LEU A 76 9.60 -16.31 7.65
C LEU A 76 9.10 -17.76 7.64
N PRO A 77 7.81 -18.01 7.88
CA PRO A 77 7.24 -19.34 7.73
C PRO A 77 7.40 -19.80 6.28
N SER A 78 7.87 -21.03 6.09
CA SER A 78 8.00 -21.63 4.76
C SER A 78 6.65 -21.58 4.04
N PRO A 79 6.61 -21.17 2.76
CA PRO A 79 5.38 -21.18 1.99
C PRO A 79 4.82 -22.60 2.01
N THR A 80 3.61 -22.74 2.53
CA THR A 80 2.91 -24.02 2.52
C THR A 80 2.69 -24.40 1.06
N ALA A 81 3.30 -25.51 0.63
CA ALA A 81 3.06 -26.07 -0.68
C ALA A 81 1.57 -26.46 -0.77
N THR A 82 0.83 -25.75 -1.61
CA THR A 82 -0.49 -26.18 -2.11
C THR A 82 -0.32 -27.20 -3.21
#